data_AF-A0A528HCE0-F1
#
_entry.id   AF-A0A528HCE0-F1
#
_cell.length_a   1.000
_cell.length_b   1.000
_cell.length_c   1.000
_cell.angle_alpha   90.00
_cell.angle_beta   90.00
_cell.angle_gamma   90.00
#
_symmetry.space_group_name_H-M   'P 1'
#
loop_
_entity.id
_entity.type
_entity.pdbx_description
1 polymer ?
#
loop_
_entity_poly.entity_id
_entity_poly.type
_entity_poly.pdbx_seq_one_letter_code
_entity_poly.pdbx_strand_id
1 'polypeptide(L)'
;LKKLAERDGLRIGSAPDTFLGGAHQLVRNLIDTGKLGKITSGTCHVMSHGMEHWHPNPDFFFQPGAGPVLDIGPYYITNLIQLIGPVKQVAAFASIPTTERTISSKPRAGEKILVATPTTIHGLMEFENGAVVTLNTSWDVWSHGHAPMELYGELGTVFLPDPNFFGGDVRFT
;
A
#
# COMPACT_ATOMS: atom_id res chain seq x y z
N LEU A 1 10.14 -18.94 -11.06
CA LEU A 1 11.21 -18.20 -10.35
C LEU A 1 11.69 -18.93 -9.10
N LYS A 2 10.88 -19.12 -8.04
CA LYS A 2 11.31 -19.83 -6.81
C LYS A 2 12.03 -21.17 -7.04
N LYS A 3 11.39 -22.11 -7.73
CA LYS A 3 11.97 -23.42 -8.07
C LYS A 3 13.31 -23.33 -8.82
N LEU A 4 13.47 -22.31 -9.66
CA LEU A 4 14.68 -22.07 -10.44
C LEU A 4 15.82 -21.58 -9.53
N ALA A 5 15.52 -20.60 -8.68
CA ALA A 5 16.48 -20.07 -7.72
C ALA A 5 16.95 -21.15 -6.73
N GLU A 6 16.03 -22.00 -6.24
CA GLU A 6 16.37 -23.13 -5.36
C GLU A 6 17.29 -24.15 -6.04
N ARG A 7 16.98 -24.52 -7.29
CA ARG A 7 17.80 -25.45 -8.08
C ARG A 7 19.23 -24.94 -8.25
N ASP A 8 19.38 -23.64 -8.46
CA ASP A 8 20.66 -23.01 -8.80
C ASP A 8 21.39 -22.43 -7.57
N GLY A 9 20.87 -22.63 -6.35
CA GLY A 9 21.48 -22.12 -5.12
C GLY A 9 21.44 -20.59 -4.97
N LEU A 10 20.49 -19.94 -5.63
CA LEU A 10 20.34 -18.48 -5.69
C LEU A 10 19.23 -17.96 -4.76
N ARG A 11 19.24 -16.66 -4.47
CA ARG A 11 18.18 -15.93 -3.74
C ARG A 11 17.37 -15.07 -4.71
N ILE A 12 16.11 -14.78 -4.36
CA ILE A 12 15.24 -13.86 -5.10
C ILE A 12 15.11 -12.57 -4.31
N GLY A 13 15.46 -11.44 -4.95
CA GLY A 13 15.10 -10.11 -4.49
C GLY A 13 13.99 -9.55 -5.37
N SER A 14 13.00 -8.91 -4.75
CA SER A 14 11.97 -8.15 -5.43
C SER A 14 11.74 -6.88 -4.65
N ALA A 15 11.54 -5.78 -5.38
CA ALA A 15 10.93 -4.60 -4.80
C ALA A 15 9.57 -4.96 -4.15
N PRO A 16 9.10 -4.18 -3.16
CA PRO A 16 9.73 -2.97 -2.64
C PRO A 16 10.78 -3.24 -1.55
N ASP A 17 11.90 -2.54 -1.60
CA ASP A 17 12.97 -2.53 -0.60
C ASP A 17 12.83 -1.37 0.41
N THR A 18 11.87 -0.47 0.19
CA THR A 18 11.63 0.71 1.03
C THR A 18 11.34 0.39 2.49
N PHE A 19 10.80 -0.80 2.80
CA PHE A 19 10.58 -1.25 4.18
C PHE A 19 11.88 -1.41 4.98
N LEU A 20 13.05 -1.48 4.31
CA LEU A 20 14.36 -1.43 4.94
C LEU A 20 14.78 -0.02 5.36
N GLY A 21 13.98 1.00 4.99
CA GLY A 21 14.19 2.39 5.35
C GLY A 21 14.04 2.67 6.85
N GLY A 22 14.76 3.70 7.33
CA GLY A 22 14.93 3.96 8.76
C GLY A 22 13.63 4.19 9.54
N ALA A 23 12.60 4.78 8.92
CA ALA A 23 11.30 4.99 9.56
C ALA A 23 10.61 3.65 9.87
N HIS A 24 10.57 2.75 8.88
CA HIS A 24 9.92 1.44 9.01
C HIS A 24 10.70 0.50 9.92
N GLN A 25 12.03 0.59 9.90
CA GLN A 25 12.90 -0.15 10.83
C GLN A 25 12.81 0.39 12.27
N LEU A 26 12.61 1.69 12.47
CA LEU A 26 12.33 2.24 13.79
C LEU A 26 11.02 1.66 14.35
N VAL A 27 9.96 1.58 13.54
CA VAL A 27 8.69 0.98 14.00
C VAL A 27 8.85 -0.51 14.29
N ARG A 28 9.57 -1.26 13.45
CA ARG A 28 9.91 -2.66 13.71
C ARG A 28 10.59 -2.81 15.07
N ASN A 29 11.58 -1.96 15.38
CA ASN A 29 12.25 -1.95 16.67
C ASN A 29 11.31 -1.60 17.83
N LEU A 30 10.37 -0.66 17.66
CA LEU A 30 9.38 -0.33 18.70
C LEU A 30 8.48 -1.53 19.02
N ILE A 31 8.09 -2.31 18.01
CA ILE A 31 7.31 -3.55 18.21
C ILE A 31 8.18 -4.63 18.86
N ASP A 32 9.41 -4.84 18.39
CA ASP A 32 10.32 -5.88 18.91
C ASP A 32 10.72 -5.65 20.37
N THR A 33 10.89 -4.38 20.75
CA THR A 33 11.19 -3.99 22.14
C THR A 33 9.94 -3.97 23.03
N GLY A 34 8.77 -4.31 22.50
CA GLY A 34 7.50 -4.37 23.22
C GLY A 34 6.92 -3.01 23.58
N LYS A 35 7.44 -1.89 23.06
CA LYS A 35 6.95 -0.55 23.39
C LYS A 35 5.49 -0.33 23.03
N LEU A 36 5.00 -0.97 21.97
CA LEU A 36 3.61 -0.86 21.52
C LEU A 36 2.73 -2.00 22.07
N GLY A 37 3.31 -2.99 22.77
CA GLY A 37 2.65 -4.26 23.05
C GLY A 37 2.34 -5.03 21.75
N LYS A 38 1.37 -5.94 21.79
CA LYS A 38 0.93 -6.64 20.57
C LYS A 38 0.11 -5.69 19.69
N ILE A 39 0.42 -5.62 18.40
CA ILE A 39 -0.43 -4.92 17.42
C ILE A 39 -1.75 -5.70 17.27
N THR A 40 -2.87 -5.02 17.45
CA THR A 40 -4.23 -5.61 17.42
C THR A 40 -5.02 -5.19 16.20
N SER A 41 -4.81 -3.96 15.70
CA SER A 41 -5.47 -3.50 14.48
C SER A 41 -4.72 -2.32 13.85
N GLY A 42 -5.23 -1.82 12.73
CA GLY A 42 -4.66 -0.66 12.06
C GLY A 42 -5.43 -0.25 10.82
N THR A 43 -4.99 0.84 10.21
CA THR A 43 -5.52 1.33 8.94
C THR A 43 -4.40 1.73 7.99
N CYS A 44 -4.66 1.59 6.70
CA CYS A 44 -3.78 1.99 5.61
C CYS A 44 -4.59 2.70 4.54
N HIS A 45 -4.07 3.82 4.02
CA HIS A 45 -4.76 4.66 3.05
C HIS A 45 -3.83 5.03 1.91
N VAL A 46 -4.16 4.57 0.71
CA VAL A 46 -3.57 5.00 -0.56
C VAL A 46 -4.66 5.72 -1.33
N MET A 47 -4.77 7.04 -1.20
CA MET A 47 -5.89 7.80 -1.75
C MET A 47 -5.38 8.99 -2.55
N SER A 48 -5.68 9.04 -3.84
CA SER A 48 -5.27 10.13 -4.73
C SER A 48 -6.21 10.24 -5.93
N HIS A 49 -5.96 11.19 -6.84
CA HIS A 49 -6.77 11.42 -8.03
C HIS A 49 -6.05 11.00 -9.32
N GLY A 50 -5.69 9.72 -9.41
CA GLY A 50 -5.01 9.12 -10.56
C GLY A 50 -3.73 9.85 -10.99
N MET A 51 -3.23 9.49 -12.17
CA MET A 51 -1.90 9.91 -12.64
C MET A 51 -1.96 10.71 -13.93
N GLU A 52 -3.13 10.85 -14.53
CA GLU A 52 -3.34 11.51 -15.81
C GLU A 52 -3.07 13.02 -15.80
N HIS A 53 -2.88 13.61 -14.62
CA HIS A 53 -2.53 15.00 -14.45
C HIS A 53 -1.03 15.30 -14.51
N TRP A 54 -0.17 14.28 -14.38
CA TRP A 54 1.29 14.48 -14.37
C TRP A 54 2.04 13.44 -15.20
N HIS A 55 1.57 12.20 -15.29
CA HIS A 55 2.29 11.13 -15.98
C HIS A 55 2.14 11.30 -17.49
N PRO A 56 3.23 11.25 -18.30
CA PRO A 56 3.15 11.48 -19.75
C PRO A 56 2.45 10.35 -20.52
N ASN A 57 2.30 9.18 -19.90
CA ASN A 57 1.64 8.00 -20.47
C ASN A 57 0.85 7.22 -19.39
N PRO A 58 -0.29 7.73 -18.91
CA PRO A 58 -0.98 7.22 -17.71
C PRO A 58 -1.81 5.95 -17.95
N ASP A 59 -2.03 5.54 -19.20
CA ASP A 59 -3.05 4.56 -19.59
C ASP A 59 -2.83 3.19 -18.94
N PHE A 60 -1.56 2.78 -18.79
CA PHE A 60 -1.20 1.46 -18.27
C PHE A 60 -1.69 1.25 -16.83
N PHE A 61 -1.81 2.30 -16.04
CA PHE A 61 -2.34 2.22 -14.68
C PHE A 61 -3.81 1.76 -14.67
N PHE A 62 -4.55 2.03 -15.74
CA PHE A 62 -5.98 1.75 -15.83
C PHE A 62 -6.31 0.48 -16.66
N GLN A 63 -5.30 -0.31 -17.03
CA GLN A 63 -5.46 -1.57 -17.79
C GLN A 63 -5.64 -2.79 -16.87
N PRO A 64 -6.14 -3.93 -17.39
CA PRO A 64 -6.20 -5.19 -16.64
C PRO A 64 -4.82 -5.58 -16.10
N GLY A 65 -4.75 -5.91 -14.81
CA GLY A 65 -3.47 -6.20 -14.13
C GLY A 65 -2.76 -4.96 -13.55
N ALA A 66 -3.40 -3.80 -13.60
CA ALA A 66 -2.96 -2.58 -12.90
C ALA A 66 -3.99 -2.18 -11.82
N GLY A 67 -4.04 -0.90 -11.43
CA GLY A 67 -4.85 -0.40 -10.32
C GLY A 67 -4.02 -0.11 -9.07
N PRO A 68 -4.58 0.63 -8.08
CA PRO A 68 -3.82 1.13 -6.94
C PRO A 68 -3.27 0.01 -6.05
N VAL A 69 -3.95 -1.15 -5.99
CA VAL A 69 -3.49 -2.32 -5.23
C VAL A 69 -2.28 -2.98 -5.87
N LEU A 70 -2.19 -3.03 -7.20
CA LEU A 70 -1.05 -3.67 -7.88
C LEU A 70 0.13 -2.72 -8.07
N ASP A 71 -0.14 -1.42 -8.08
CA ASP A 71 0.89 -0.38 -8.13
C ASP A 71 1.52 -0.11 -6.75
N ILE A 72 0.72 0.38 -5.80
CA ILE A 72 1.21 0.84 -4.49
C ILE A 72 0.96 -0.18 -3.37
N GLY A 73 -0.04 -1.06 -3.53
CA GLY A 73 -0.35 -2.09 -2.53
C GLY A 73 0.84 -2.94 -2.08
N PRO A 74 1.81 -3.35 -2.94
CA PRO A 74 2.97 -4.11 -2.50
C PRO A 74 3.79 -3.41 -1.41
N TYR A 75 3.88 -2.08 -1.43
CA TYR A 75 4.63 -1.29 -0.43
C TYR A 75 3.96 -1.38 0.94
N TYR A 76 2.65 -1.17 0.99
CA TYR A 76 1.87 -1.20 2.21
C TYR A 76 1.77 -2.62 2.78
N ILE A 77 1.45 -3.60 1.94
CA ILE A 77 1.28 -4.99 2.36
C ILE A 77 2.62 -5.57 2.82
N THR A 78 3.73 -5.30 2.14
CA THR A 78 5.07 -5.73 2.58
C THR A 78 5.42 -5.10 3.93
N ASN A 79 5.14 -3.81 4.12
CA ASN A 79 5.40 -3.15 5.39
C ASN A 79 4.52 -3.68 6.53
N LEU A 80 3.26 -4.04 6.27
CA LEU A 80 2.43 -4.72 7.27
C LEU A 80 2.95 -6.13 7.59
N ILE A 81 3.37 -6.89 6.58
CA ILE A 81 3.91 -8.24 6.79
C ILE A 81 5.18 -8.20 7.65
N GLN A 82 6.09 -7.26 7.40
CA GLN A 82 7.32 -7.15 8.18
C GLN A 82 7.07 -6.65 9.61
N LEU A 83 6.02 -5.83 9.85
CA LEU A 83 5.68 -5.31 11.18
C LEU A 83 4.80 -6.24 12.02
N ILE A 84 3.82 -6.90 11.40
CA ILE A 84 2.75 -7.64 12.09
C ILE A 84 2.92 -9.14 11.92
N GLY A 85 3.22 -9.58 10.69
CA GLY A 85 3.34 -10.99 10.33
C GLY A 85 2.50 -11.36 9.10
N PRO A 86 2.34 -12.66 8.81
CA PRO A 86 1.59 -13.11 7.63
C PRO A 86 0.09 -12.80 7.70
N VAL A 87 -0.47 -12.46 6.55
CA VAL A 87 -1.93 -12.32 6.34
C VAL A 87 -2.53 -13.72 6.19
N LYS A 88 -3.58 -13.98 6.96
CA LYS A 88 -4.35 -15.23 6.95
C LYS A 88 -5.46 -15.20 5.89
N GLN A 89 -6.26 -14.13 5.87
CA GLN A 89 -7.35 -13.99 4.90
C GLN A 89 -7.72 -12.53 4.63
N VAL A 90 -8.40 -12.31 3.50
CA VAL A 90 -8.79 -10.98 3.03
C VAL A 90 -10.25 -11.00 2.55
N ALA A 91 -11.01 -9.97 2.90
CA ALA A 91 -12.31 -9.67 2.30
C ALA A 91 -12.27 -8.25 1.73
N ALA A 92 -12.78 -8.05 0.51
CA ALA A 92 -12.72 -6.75 -0.15
C ALA A 92 -13.89 -6.50 -1.11
N PHE A 93 -14.18 -5.22 -1.33
CA PHE A 93 -15.03 -4.75 -2.41
C PHE A 93 -14.22 -3.84 -3.32
N ALA A 94 -14.52 -3.90 -4.61
CA ALA A 94 -13.84 -3.13 -5.65
C ALA A 94 -14.87 -2.50 -6.60
N SER A 95 -14.57 -1.31 -7.11
CA SER A 95 -15.42 -0.59 -8.05
C SER A 95 -14.61 0.22 -9.06
N ILE A 96 -15.30 0.66 -10.12
CA ILE A 96 -14.79 1.60 -11.14
C ILE A 96 -15.72 2.83 -11.11
N PRO A 97 -15.53 3.77 -10.17
CA PRO A 97 -16.38 4.96 -10.07
C PRO A 97 -16.34 5.85 -11.32
N THR A 98 -15.17 5.96 -11.95
CA THR A 98 -14.96 6.72 -13.19
C THR A 98 -14.54 5.77 -14.30
N THR A 99 -15.39 5.61 -15.32
CA THR A 99 -15.14 4.68 -16.44
C THR A 99 -14.29 5.28 -17.55
N GLU A 100 -14.20 6.60 -17.64
CA GLU A 100 -13.35 7.32 -18.60
C GLU A 100 -12.64 8.50 -17.92
N ARG A 101 -11.33 8.64 -18.14
CA ARG A 101 -10.50 9.74 -17.63
C ARG A 101 -9.93 10.58 -18.77
N THR A 102 -9.64 11.85 -18.51
CA THR A 102 -9.06 12.77 -19.51
C THR A 102 -7.65 13.16 -19.10
N ILE A 103 -6.68 12.92 -19.98
CA ILE A 103 -5.29 13.29 -19.75
C ILE A 103 -5.16 14.81 -19.76
N SER A 104 -4.58 15.38 -18.71
CA SER A 104 -4.23 16.81 -18.65
C SER A 104 -2.72 17.06 -18.72
N SER A 105 -1.90 16.02 -18.56
CA SER A 105 -0.46 16.06 -18.79
C SER A 105 -0.08 16.14 -20.28
N LYS A 106 1.08 16.72 -20.57
CA LYS A 106 1.67 16.70 -21.92
C LYS A 106 2.49 15.41 -22.13
N PRO A 107 2.61 14.92 -23.38
CA PRO A 107 2.17 15.55 -24.64
C PRO A 107 0.72 15.23 -25.04
N ARG A 108 0.04 14.31 -24.35
CA ARG A 108 -1.24 13.70 -24.75
C ARG A 108 -2.47 14.42 -24.16
N ALA A 109 -2.33 15.69 -23.83
CA ALA A 109 -3.40 16.46 -23.17
C ALA A 109 -4.67 16.47 -24.03
N GLY A 110 -5.81 16.15 -23.41
CA GLY A 110 -7.12 16.06 -24.05
C GLY A 110 -7.50 14.64 -24.51
N GLU A 111 -6.56 13.70 -24.57
CA GLU A 111 -6.87 12.30 -24.88
C GLU A 111 -7.65 11.63 -23.74
N LYS A 112 -8.42 10.59 -24.10
CA LYS A 112 -9.26 9.83 -23.17
C LYS A 112 -8.64 8.47 -22.84
N ILE A 113 -8.76 8.07 -21.59
CA ILE A 113 -8.39 6.75 -21.10
C ILE A 113 -9.66 6.01 -20.71
N LEU A 114 -9.88 4.84 -21.31
CA LEU A 114 -10.90 3.90 -20.81
C LEU A 114 -10.34 3.19 -19.58
N VAL A 115 -11.09 3.22 -18.48
CA VAL A 115 -10.72 2.54 -17.23
C VAL A 115 -11.23 1.11 -17.25
N ALA A 116 -10.31 0.15 -17.34
CA ALA A 116 -10.58 -1.28 -17.52
C ALA A 116 -10.15 -2.15 -16.33
N THR A 117 -9.81 -1.53 -15.19
CA THR A 117 -9.49 -2.20 -13.92
C THR A 117 -10.12 -1.41 -12.77
N PRO A 118 -10.47 -2.05 -11.63
CA PRO A 118 -10.92 -1.33 -10.45
C PRO A 118 -9.92 -0.26 -9.99
N THR A 119 -10.44 0.92 -9.69
CA THR A 119 -9.65 2.08 -9.23
C THR A 119 -9.98 2.49 -7.80
N THR A 120 -11.03 1.90 -7.22
CA THR A 120 -11.35 2.03 -5.79
C THR A 120 -11.56 0.65 -5.19
N ILE A 121 -10.72 0.29 -4.22
CA ILE A 121 -10.72 -1.01 -3.55
C ILE A 121 -10.56 -0.79 -2.05
N HIS A 122 -11.50 -1.33 -1.29
CA HIS A 122 -11.49 -1.32 0.17
C HIS A 122 -11.45 -2.77 0.67
N GLY A 123 -10.47 -3.09 1.51
CA GLY A 123 -10.23 -4.44 2.01
C GLY A 123 -9.95 -4.51 3.50
N LEU A 124 -10.32 -5.64 4.10
CA LEU A 124 -9.99 -6.04 5.46
C LEU A 124 -9.04 -7.24 5.40
N MET A 125 -7.93 -7.16 6.13
CA MET A 125 -6.92 -8.21 6.22
C MET A 125 -6.87 -8.74 7.65
N GLU A 126 -7.16 -10.03 7.84
CA GLU A 126 -6.91 -10.75 9.08
C GLU A 126 -5.51 -11.36 9.03
N PHE A 127 -4.71 -11.15 10.08
CA PHE A 127 -3.36 -11.68 10.23
C PHE A 127 -3.38 -12.96 11.09
N GLU A 128 -2.39 -13.83 10.90
CA GLU A 128 -2.29 -15.10 11.65
C GLU A 128 -2.19 -14.89 13.17
N ASN A 129 -1.64 -13.75 13.60
CA ASN A 129 -1.56 -13.39 15.02
C ASN A 129 -2.87 -12.82 15.60
N GLY A 130 -3.93 -12.73 14.79
CA GLY A 130 -5.25 -12.21 15.16
C GLY A 130 -5.44 -10.70 14.97
N ALA A 131 -4.42 -9.96 14.48
CA ALA A 131 -4.59 -8.56 14.16
C ALA A 131 -5.50 -8.36 12.93
N VAL A 132 -6.24 -7.26 12.88
CA VAL A 132 -7.09 -6.91 11.72
C VAL A 132 -6.76 -5.50 11.21
N VAL A 133 -6.39 -5.39 9.95
CA VAL A 133 -6.00 -4.10 9.33
C VAL A 133 -6.89 -3.82 8.13
N THR A 134 -7.40 -2.60 8.05
CA THR A 134 -8.12 -2.10 6.87
C THR A 134 -7.14 -1.48 5.88
N LEU A 135 -7.18 -1.89 4.61
CA LEU A 135 -6.46 -1.27 3.51
C LEU A 135 -7.45 -0.63 2.54
N ASN A 136 -7.40 0.70 2.47
CA ASN A 136 -8.24 1.50 1.61
C ASN A 136 -7.38 2.09 0.49
N THR A 137 -7.69 1.74 -0.76
CA THR A 137 -6.93 2.21 -1.92
C THR A 137 -7.88 2.81 -2.96
N SER A 138 -7.59 4.03 -3.43
CA SER A 138 -8.40 4.68 -4.44
C SER A 138 -7.61 5.69 -5.26
N TRP A 139 -7.85 5.70 -6.56
CA TRP A 139 -7.44 6.77 -7.46
C TRP A 139 -8.57 7.74 -7.82
N ASP A 140 -9.75 7.58 -7.20
CA ASP A 140 -10.93 8.41 -7.44
C ASP A 140 -11.15 9.46 -6.33
N VAL A 141 -10.12 9.72 -5.52
CA VAL A 141 -10.20 10.63 -4.36
C VAL A 141 -9.47 11.94 -4.65
N TRP A 142 -10.19 13.06 -4.61
CA TRP A 142 -9.59 14.39 -4.81
C TRP A 142 -8.69 14.84 -3.65
N SER A 143 -9.09 14.56 -2.42
CA SER A 143 -8.37 14.95 -1.20
C SER A 143 -8.87 14.11 -0.01
N HIS A 144 -8.00 13.87 0.98
CA HIS A 144 -8.33 13.18 2.22
C HIS A 144 -7.50 13.69 3.40
N GLY A 145 -8.00 13.47 4.63
CA GLY A 145 -7.28 13.75 5.88
C GLY A 145 -6.65 12.51 6.53
N HIS A 146 -6.78 11.33 5.92
CA HIS A 146 -6.22 10.10 6.46
C HIS A 146 -4.69 10.09 6.49
N ALA A 147 -4.13 9.55 7.57
CA ALA A 147 -2.72 9.19 7.61
C ALA A 147 -2.45 7.98 6.67
N PRO A 148 -1.23 7.88 6.09
CA PRO A 148 -0.87 6.75 5.23
C PRO A 148 -1.04 5.42 5.96
N MET A 149 -0.49 5.29 7.16
CA MET A 149 -0.59 4.08 7.95
C MET A 149 -0.60 4.39 9.45
N GLU A 150 -1.49 3.72 10.16
CA GLU A 150 -1.69 3.87 11.60
C GLU A 150 -1.94 2.49 12.21
N LEU A 151 -1.14 2.10 13.20
CA LEU A 151 -1.21 0.79 13.86
C LEU A 151 -1.48 0.97 15.36
N TYR A 152 -2.35 0.12 15.88
CA TYR A 152 -2.84 0.14 17.25
C TYR A 152 -2.32 -1.07 18.00
N GLY A 153 -1.48 -0.83 19.00
CA GLY A 153 -0.99 -1.82 19.92
C GLY A 153 -1.70 -1.77 21.27
N GLU A 154 -1.52 -2.81 22.08
CA GLU A 154 -2.06 -2.90 23.44
C GLU A 154 -1.55 -1.80 24.38
N LEU A 155 -0.33 -1.28 24.13
CA LEU A 155 0.34 -0.31 25.00
C LEU A 155 0.55 1.05 24.34
N GLY A 156 0.24 1.19 23.05
CA GLY A 156 0.40 2.45 22.34
C GLY A 156 0.03 2.38 20.86
N THR A 157 -0.06 3.57 20.26
CA THR A 157 -0.36 3.75 18.84
C THR A 157 0.88 4.25 18.12
N VAL A 158 1.09 3.82 16.88
CA VAL A 158 2.14 4.33 15.99
C VAL A 158 1.56 4.80 14.66
N PHE A 159 2.00 5.98 14.23
CA PHE A 159 1.70 6.59 12.94
C PHE A 159 2.94 6.48 12.06
N LEU A 160 2.79 5.84 10.91
CA LEU A 160 3.88 5.60 9.97
C LEU A 160 3.77 6.53 8.77
N PRO A 161 4.90 6.95 8.19
CA PRO A 161 4.90 7.64 6.91
C PRO A 161 4.52 6.69 5.77
N ASP A 162 4.28 7.25 4.60
CA ASP A 162 3.95 6.49 3.38
C ASP A 162 5.07 5.48 3.04
N PRO A 163 4.79 4.16 3.08
CA PRO A 163 5.76 3.10 2.76
C PRO A 163 6.29 3.12 1.33
N ASN A 164 5.69 3.92 0.44
CA ASN A 164 6.23 4.18 -0.89
C ASN A 164 7.61 4.90 -0.82
N PHE A 165 7.94 5.51 0.32
CA PHE A 165 9.23 6.17 0.55
C PHE A 165 10.05 5.48 1.64
N PHE A 166 11.37 5.64 1.58
CA PHE A 166 12.33 5.08 2.56
C PHE A 166 12.26 5.72 3.96
N GLY A 167 11.66 6.90 4.09
CA GLY A 167 11.72 7.68 5.32
C GLY A 167 10.48 8.53 5.52
N GLY A 168 10.55 9.41 6.52
CA GLY A 168 9.45 10.24 6.96
C GLY A 168 9.29 10.15 8.47
N ASP A 169 8.35 10.94 8.99
CA ASP A 169 8.18 11.09 10.43
C ASP A 169 7.39 9.93 11.02
N VAL A 170 7.97 9.30 12.04
CA VAL A 170 7.29 8.33 12.90
C VAL A 170 6.83 9.06 14.15
N ARG A 171 5.54 8.92 14.48
CA ARG A 171 4.96 9.42 15.73
C ARG A 171 4.34 8.27 16.49
N PHE A 172 4.48 8.23 17.81
CA PHE A 172 3.87 7.21 18.65
C PHE A 172 3.55 7.77 20.04
N THR A 173 2.65 7.09 20.76
CA THR A 173 2.27 7.40 22.15
C THR A 173 3.12 6.67 23.17
#